data_AF-A0AAX3WX23-F1
#
_entry.id   AF-A0AAX3WX23-F1
#
_cell.length_a   1.000
_cell.length_b   1.000
_cell.length_c   1.000
_cell.angle_alpha   90.00
_cell.angle_beta   90.00
_cell.angle_gamma   90.00
#
_symmetry.space_group_name_H-M   'P 1'
#
loop_
_entity.id
_entity.type
_entity.pdbx_description
1 polymer ?
#
loop_
_entity_poly.entity_id
_entity_poly.type
_entity_poly.pdbx_seq_one_letter_code
_entity_poly.pdbx_strand_id
1 'polypeptide(L)'
;MRIEYNQYHQPVTDHKLTKSATQVTEEEKQLMQKQKREQELERQKKIAEQLKRETEAAKERVKAEEDALKIYTTCLEIARRISSGDKVPTKDHQFLVKHDPALYGKALTMRIPKEDPKEYKQLSEDEESQNKQQSGISEEISEPTSQDNSSSTVDIKI
;
A
#
# COMPACT_ATOMS: atom_id res chain seq x y z
N MET A 1 -57.48 -73.76 24.64
CA MET A 1 -56.67 -73.61 23.41
C MET A 1 -56.60 -72.12 23.09
N ARG A 2 -55.41 -71.51 23.17
CA ARG A 2 -55.13 -70.11 22.78
C ARG A 2 -54.42 -70.15 21.42
N ILE A 3 -54.87 -69.38 20.43
CA ILE A 3 -54.01 -68.77 19.40
C ILE A 3 -54.58 -67.38 19.08
N GLU A 4 -53.65 -66.45 18.93
CA GLU A 4 -53.72 -64.99 19.05
C GLU A 4 -54.26 -64.30 17.78
N TYR A 5 -55.11 -63.29 17.96
CA TYR A 5 -55.44 -62.32 16.91
C TYR A 5 -54.31 -61.28 16.84
N ASN A 6 -53.40 -61.44 15.88
CA ASN A 6 -52.39 -60.42 15.59
C ASN A 6 -52.93 -59.50 14.48
N GLN A 7 -53.50 -58.37 14.89
CA GLN A 7 -53.98 -57.32 14.01
C GLN A 7 -52.79 -56.53 13.47
N TYR A 8 -52.31 -56.91 12.28
CA TYR A 8 -51.36 -56.11 11.53
C TYR A 8 -52.04 -54.83 11.02
N HIS A 9 -51.99 -53.78 11.85
CA HIS A 9 -52.29 -52.43 11.40
C HIS A 9 -51.10 -51.93 10.59
N GLN A 10 -51.16 -52.01 9.27
CA GLN A 10 -50.21 -51.29 8.43
C GLN A 10 -50.53 -49.79 8.54
N PRO A 11 -49.58 -48.92 8.90
CA PRO A 11 -49.78 -47.50 8.74
C PRO A 11 -49.76 -47.21 7.23
N VAL A 12 -50.91 -46.84 6.68
CA VAL A 12 -50.98 -46.27 5.32
C VAL A 12 -50.27 -44.92 5.39
N THR A 13 -48.97 -44.91 5.13
CA THR A 13 -48.23 -43.66 4.99
C THR A 13 -48.62 -43.05 3.65
N ASP A 14 -49.31 -41.91 3.70
CA ASP A 14 -49.56 -41.06 2.54
C ASP A 14 -48.22 -40.59 1.94
N HIS A 15 -47.64 -41.42 1.07
CA HIS A 15 -46.37 -41.14 0.38
C HIS A 15 -46.39 -39.83 -0.43
N LYS A 16 -47.58 -39.29 -0.74
CA LYS A 16 -47.74 -37.97 -1.37
C LYS A 16 -47.48 -36.83 -0.37
N LEU A 17 -47.94 -36.95 0.87
CA LEU A 17 -47.69 -35.98 1.95
C LEU A 17 -46.20 -35.97 2.33
N THR A 18 -45.56 -37.14 2.36
CA THR A 18 -44.13 -37.26 2.70
C THR A 18 -43.24 -36.64 1.63
N LYS A 19 -43.55 -36.82 0.34
CA LYS A 19 -42.76 -36.23 -0.78
C LYS A 19 -42.83 -34.70 -0.81
N SER A 20 -44.01 -34.11 -0.62
CA SER A 20 -44.17 -32.66 -0.55
C SER A 20 -43.49 -32.07 0.70
N ALA A 21 -43.57 -32.75 1.84
CA ALA A 21 -42.89 -32.30 3.05
C ALA A 21 -41.36 -32.37 2.91
N THR A 22 -40.81 -33.42 2.28
CA THR A 22 -39.37 -33.51 2.01
C THR A 22 -38.86 -32.50 0.98
N GLN A 23 -39.63 -32.18 -0.05
CA GLN A 23 -39.27 -31.17 -1.04
C GLN A 23 -39.22 -29.76 -0.43
N VAL A 24 -40.21 -29.42 0.40
CA VAL A 24 -40.23 -28.15 1.15
C VAL A 24 -39.00 -28.04 2.06
N THR A 25 -38.59 -29.13 2.72
CA THR A 25 -37.37 -29.11 3.56
C THR A 25 -36.05 -28.99 2.77
N GLU A 26 -36.00 -29.48 1.52
CA GLU A 26 -34.82 -29.37 0.67
C GLU A 26 -34.66 -27.96 0.10
N GLU A 27 -35.76 -27.32 -0.33
CA GLU A 27 -35.77 -25.94 -0.81
C GLU A 27 -35.39 -24.94 0.30
N GLU A 28 -35.94 -25.12 1.51
CA GLU A 28 -35.57 -24.32 2.68
C GLU A 28 -34.08 -24.45 3.04
N LYS A 29 -33.53 -25.68 2.95
CA LYS A 29 -32.10 -25.93 3.19
C LYS A 29 -31.22 -25.26 2.13
N GLN A 30 -31.62 -25.31 0.85
CA GLN A 30 -30.90 -24.62 -0.23
C GLN A 30 -30.96 -23.10 -0.07
N LEU A 31 -32.12 -22.54 0.30
CA LEU A 31 -32.27 -21.12 0.57
C LEU A 31 -31.40 -20.67 1.74
N MET A 32 -31.40 -21.43 2.84
CA MET A 32 -30.53 -21.17 4.00
C MET A 32 -29.04 -21.24 3.62
N GLN A 33 -28.64 -22.20 2.80
CA GLN A 33 -27.25 -22.31 2.34
C GLN A 33 -26.88 -21.13 1.42
N LYS A 34 -27.78 -20.69 0.55
CA LYS A 34 -27.59 -19.52 -0.31
C LYS A 34 -27.45 -18.24 0.53
N GLN A 35 -28.32 -18.04 1.53
CA GLN A 35 -28.22 -16.91 2.46
C GLN A 35 -26.91 -16.92 3.25
N LYS A 36 -26.48 -18.08 3.77
CA LYS A 36 -25.18 -18.21 4.44
C LYS A 36 -24.01 -17.83 3.52
N ARG A 37 -24.05 -18.28 2.27
CA ARG A 37 -23.02 -17.94 1.27
C ARG A 37 -23.02 -16.45 0.94
N GLU A 38 -24.20 -15.84 0.82
CA GLU A 38 -24.35 -14.41 0.58
C GLU A 38 -23.84 -13.56 1.75
N GLN A 39 -24.20 -13.94 2.98
CA GLN A 39 -23.66 -13.31 4.19
C GLN A 39 -22.14 -13.43 4.29
N GLU A 40 -21.59 -14.59 3.95
CA GLU A 40 -20.15 -14.80 3.94
C GLU A 40 -19.46 -13.95 2.87
N LEU A 41 -20.05 -13.86 1.67
CA LEU A 41 -19.55 -12.99 0.62
C LEU A 41 -19.61 -11.51 1.03
N GLU A 42 -20.67 -11.08 1.71
CA GLU A 42 -20.80 -9.72 2.21
C GLU A 42 -19.76 -9.43 3.31
N ARG A 43 -19.51 -10.39 4.21
CA ARG A 43 -18.44 -10.28 5.21
C ARG A 43 -17.07 -10.18 4.56
N GLN A 44 -16.77 -11.03 3.57
CA GLN A 44 -15.51 -10.98 2.84
C GLN A 44 -15.34 -9.66 2.10
N LYS A 45 -16.41 -9.13 1.48
CA LYS A 45 -16.38 -7.81 0.84
C LYS A 45 -16.07 -6.70 1.85
N LYS A 46 -16.70 -6.71 3.03
CA LYS A 46 -16.44 -5.73 4.10
C LYS A 46 -14.98 -5.80 4.59
N ILE A 47 -14.44 -7.01 4.79
CA ILE A 47 -13.05 -7.21 5.19
C ILE A 47 -12.10 -6.72 4.10
N ALA A 48 -12.35 -7.08 2.83
CA ALA A 48 -11.53 -6.65 1.70
C ALA A 48 -11.55 -5.12 1.53
N GLU A 49 -12.70 -4.48 1.71
CA GLU A 49 -12.82 -3.03 1.65
C GLU A 49 -12.07 -2.35 2.80
N GLN A 50 -12.18 -2.89 4.03
CA GLN A 50 -11.42 -2.38 5.17
C GLN A 50 -9.91 -2.51 4.92
N LEU A 51 -9.44 -3.69 4.49
CA LEU A 51 -8.03 -3.91 4.19
C LEU A 51 -7.55 -2.97 3.10
N LYS A 52 -8.34 -2.75 2.04
CA LYS A 52 -8.01 -1.78 0.99
C LYS A 52 -7.81 -0.38 1.57
N ARG A 53 -8.74 0.10 2.40
CA ARG A 53 -8.62 1.43 3.05
C ARG A 53 -7.37 1.53 3.93
N GLU A 54 -7.08 0.49 4.72
CA GLU A 54 -5.88 0.44 5.55
C GLU A 54 -4.60 0.46 4.71
N THR A 55 -4.56 -0.27 3.59
CA THR A 55 -3.41 -0.28 2.69
C THR A 55 -3.19 1.07 2.00
N GLU A 56 -4.26 1.75 1.57
CA GLU A 56 -4.13 3.09 0.97
C GLU A 56 -3.66 4.11 2.00
N ALA A 57 -4.23 4.10 3.21
CA ALA A 57 -3.76 4.97 4.29
C ALA A 57 -2.29 4.68 4.66
N ALA A 58 -1.87 3.42 4.65
CA ALA A 58 -0.47 3.06 4.88
C ALA A 58 0.46 3.58 3.76
N LYS A 59 0.05 3.46 2.49
CA LYS A 59 0.81 4.00 1.35
C LYS A 59 0.98 5.52 1.46
N GLU A 60 -0.07 6.24 1.80
CA GLU A 60 0.01 7.70 1.99
C GLU A 60 0.98 8.09 3.11
N ARG A 61 0.96 7.35 4.22
CA ARG A 61 1.89 7.56 5.33
C ARG A 61 3.35 7.29 4.92
N VAL A 62 3.59 6.20 4.21
CA VAL A 62 4.94 5.87 3.70
C VAL A 62 5.42 6.96 2.74
N LYS A 63 4.57 7.43 1.82
CA LYS A 63 4.94 8.51 0.89
C LYS A 63 5.30 9.80 1.63
N ALA A 64 4.51 10.19 2.63
CA ALA A 64 4.81 11.37 3.43
C ALA A 64 6.13 11.24 4.21
N GLU A 65 6.44 10.05 4.72
CA GLU A 65 7.70 9.75 5.39
C GLU A 65 8.90 9.78 4.40
N GLU A 66 8.74 9.21 3.21
CA GLU A 66 9.74 9.29 2.15
C GLU A 66 10.06 10.74 1.76
N ASP A 67 9.04 11.58 1.61
CA ASP A 67 9.23 13.00 1.27
C ASP A 67 9.91 13.77 2.41
N ALA A 68 9.57 13.48 3.67
CA ALA A 68 10.27 14.05 4.82
C ALA A 68 11.75 13.62 4.86
N LEU A 69 12.05 12.35 4.56
CA LEU A 69 13.43 11.85 4.49
C LEU A 69 14.22 12.48 3.34
N LYS A 70 13.61 12.71 2.17
CA LYS A 70 14.25 13.45 1.07
C LYS A 70 14.61 14.87 1.48
N ILE A 71 13.71 15.60 2.15
CA ILE A 71 14.00 16.95 2.65
C ILE A 71 15.17 16.91 3.64
N TYR A 72 15.13 15.99 4.60
CA TYR A 72 16.17 15.85 5.62
C TYR A 72 17.54 15.53 5.02
N THR A 73 17.62 14.56 4.11
CA THR A 73 18.87 14.18 3.43
C THR A 73 19.43 15.30 2.56
N THR A 74 18.58 16.03 1.85
CA THR A 74 18.96 17.25 1.12
C THR A 74 19.54 18.31 2.06
N CYS A 75 18.90 18.54 3.22
CA CYS A 75 19.40 19.48 4.23
C CYS A 75 20.80 19.08 4.74
N LEU A 76 21.01 17.79 5.03
CA LEU A 76 22.30 17.27 5.48
C LEU A 76 23.39 17.44 4.42
N GLU A 77 23.11 17.17 3.15
CA GLU A 77 24.10 17.33 2.08
C GLU A 77 24.43 18.81 1.83
N ILE A 78 23.44 19.71 1.88
CA ILE A 78 23.68 21.16 1.83
C ILE A 78 24.56 21.59 3.01
N ALA A 79 24.20 21.19 4.23
CA ALA A 79 24.94 21.51 5.43
C ALA A 79 26.39 21.00 5.34
N ARG A 80 26.60 19.78 4.82
CA ARG A 80 27.91 19.20 4.58
C ARG A 80 28.73 20.04 3.59
N ARG A 81 28.15 20.51 2.49
CA ARG A 81 28.85 21.37 1.52
C ARG A 81 29.26 22.70 2.15
N ILE A 82 28.36 23.31 2.93
CA ILE A 82 28.64 24.55 3.68
C ILE A 82 29.78 24.33 4.67
N SER A 83 29.69 23.30 5.52
CA SER A 83 30.71 23.03 6.54
C SER A 83 32.05 22.65 5.92
N SER A 84 32.03 22.02 4.75
CA SER A 84 33.25 21.69 3.99
C SER A 84 33.90 22.93 3.35
N GLY A 85 33.28 24.11 3.41
CA GLY A 85 33.84 25.33 2.83
C GLY A 85 33.46 25.60 1.38
N ASP A 86 32.74 24.68 0.74
CA ASP A 86 32.43 24.73 -0.68
C ASP A 86 31.38 25.80 -1.01
N LYS A 87 31.29 26.21 -2.28
CA LYS A 87 30.31 27.21 -2.73
C LYS A 87 28.96 26.52 -2.96
N VAL A 88 27.98 26.93 -2.18
CA VAL A 88 26.60 26.44 -2.23
C VAL A 88 25.70 27.51 -2.87
N PRO A 89 24.79 27.12 -3.78
CA PRO A 89 23.84 28.06 -4.39
C PRO A 89 22.94 28.75 -3.37
N THR A 90 22.53 29.99 -3.66
CA THR A 90 21.65 30.78 -2.78
C THR A 90 20.33 30.08 -2.46
N LYS A 91 19.73 29.39 -3.44
CA LYS A 91 18.48 28.63 -3.23
C LYS A 91 18.66 27.48 -2.24
N ASP A 92 19.79 26.77 -2.27
CA ASP A 92 20.10 25.71 -1.29
C ASP A 92 20.30 26.28 0.12
N HIS A 93 20.93 27.46 0.23
CA HIS A 93 21.00 28.16 1.51
C HIS A 93 19.60 28.51 2.06
N GLN A 94 18.71 29.03 1.22
CA GLN A 94 17.33 29.34 1.60
C GLN A 94 16.55 28.09 2.00
N PHE A 95 16.70 27.00 1.24
CA PHE A 95 16.08 25.71 1.53
C PHE A 95 16.49 25.21 2.91
N LEU A 96 17.79 25.17 3.21
CA LEU A 96 18.28 24.72 4.51
C LEU A 96 17.83 25.63 5.66
N VAL A 97 17.83 26.95 5.47
CA VAL A 97 17.30 27.90 6.48
C VAL A 97 15.82 27.66 6.77
N LYS A 98 15.04 27.37 5.74
CA LYS A 98 13.59 27.14 5.86
C LYS A 98 13.27 25.83 6.58
N HIS A 99 13.99 24.75 6.28
CA HIS A 99 13.69 23.41 6.78
C HIS A 99 14.43 23.06 8.08
N ASP A 100 15.70 23.48 8.23
CA ASP A 100 16.48 23.27 9.45
C ASP A 100 17.46 24.44 9.72
N PRO A 101 16.98 25.56 10.30
CA PRO A 101 17.81 26.73 10.59
C PRO A 101 18.89 26.45 11.64
N ALA A 102 18.67 25.48 12.54
CA ALA A 102 19.67 25.10 13.54
C ALA A 102 20.86 24.39 12.87
N LEU A 103 20.60 23.48 11.94
CA LEU A 103 21.63 22.83 11.15
C LEU A 103 22.38 23.83 10.26
N TYR A 104 21.68 24.80 9.67
CA TYR A 104 22.33 25.90 8.93
C TYR A 104 23.37 26.64 9.78
N GLY A 105 22.98 27.08 10.99
CA GLY A 105 23.89 27.77 11.90
C GLY A 105 25.09 26.91 12.32
N LYS A 106 24.86 25.62 12.59
CA LYS A 106 25.93 24.66 12.89
C LYS A 106 26.90 24.51 11.71
N ALA A 107 26.38 24.35 10.49
CA ALA A 107 27.20 24.20 9.29
C ALA A 107 28.10 25.42 9.04
N LEU A 108 27.58 26.64 9.27
CA LEU A 108 28.37 27.87 9.18
C LEU A 108 29.47 27.92 10.25
N THR A 109 29.15 27.52 11.48
CA THR A 109 30.12 27.52 12.59
C THR A 109 31.25 26.52 12.35
N MET A 110 30.93 25.37 11.76
CA MET A 110 31.88 24.30 11.44
C MET A 110 32.60 24.50 10.10
N ARG A 111 32.39 25.63 9.41
CA ARG A 111 32.90 25.86 8.06
C ARG A 111 34.43 25.89 8.03
N ILE A 112 35.02 25.03 7.20
CA ILE A 112 36.47 24.99 6.94
C ILE A 112 36.77 25.90 5.74
N PRO A 113 37.59 26.95 5.87
CA PRO A 113 38.02 27.76 4.74
C PRO A 113 38.83 26.92 3.72
N LYS A 114 38.60 27.13 2.43
CA LYS A 114 39.31 26.48 1.32
C LYS A 114 39.86 27.53 0.37
N GLU A 115 41.07 27.31 -0.14
CA GLU A 115 41.70 28.19 -1.15
C GLU A 115 40.93 28.15 -2.47
N ASP A 116 40.53 26.95 -2.92
CA ASP A 116 39.74 26.73 -4.13
C ASP A 116 38.47 25.91 -3.82
N PRO A 117 37.38 26.58 -3.38
CA PRO A 117 36.14 25.91 -3.01
C PRO A 117 35.38 25.41 -4.25
N LYS A 118 34.93 24.16 -4.21
CA LYS A 118 34.15 23.58 -5.31
C LYS A 118 32.80 24.26 -5.43
N GLU A 119 32.39 24.57 -6.66
CA GLU A 119 31.05 25.08 -6.95
C GLU A 119 30.08 23.94 -7.22
N TYR A 120 28.97 23.93 -6.49
CA TYR A 120 27.92 22.93 -6.66
C TYR A 120 26.72 23.49 -7.41
N LYS A 121 26.08 22.63 -8.20
CA LYS A 121 24.73 22.88 -8.71
C LYS A 121 23.73 22.78 -7.57
N GLN A 122 22.60 23.47 -7.73
CA GLN A 122 21.49 23.44 -6.77
C GLN A 122 21.03 22.00 -6.57
N LEU A 123 20.88 21.61 -5.30
CA LEU A 123 20.40 20.29 -4.92
C LEU A 123 18.91 20.31 -4.58
N SER A 124 18.44 21.39 -3.96
CA SER A 124 17.03 21.58 -3.64
C SER A 124 16.18 21.66 -4.90
N GLU A 125 15.06 20.96 -4.93
CA GLU A 125 14.05 21.13 -5.97
C GLU A 125 13.31 22.46 -5.74
N ASP A 126 12.97 23.17 -6.82
CA ASP A 126 12.20 24.42 -6.70
C ASP A 126 10.83 24.11 -6.09
N GLU A 127 10.59 24.64 -4.88
CA GLU A 127 9.38 24.37 -4.08
C GLU A 127 8.07 24.80 -4.77
N GLU A 128 8.11 25.69 -5.78
CA GLU A 128 6.95 26.00 -6.63
C GLU A 128 6.41 24.76 -7.37
N SER A 129 7.25 23.76 -7.61
CA SER A 129 6.91 22.54 -8.33
C SER A 129 6.14 21.54 -7.44
N GLN A 130 6.40 21.56 -6.13
CA GLN A 130 5.82 20.64 -5.16
C GLN A 130 4.33 20.95 -4.89
N ASN A 131 3.90 22.22 -5.05
CA ASN A 131 2.50 22.61 -4.89
C ASN A 131 1.61 22.22 -6.11
N LYS A 132 2.21 21.80 -7.23
CA LYS A 132 1.46 21.32 -8.41
C LYS A 132 1.15 19.83 -8.40
N GLN A 133 1.82 19.03 -7.59
CA GLN A 133 1.64 17.57 -7.59
C GLN A 133 0.46 17.08 -6.72
N GLN A 134 -0.28 17.98 -6.07
CA GLN A 134 -1.55 17.65 -5.40
C GLN A 134 -2.79 17.76 -6.30
N SER A 135 -2.64 18.13 -7.58
CA SER A 135 -3.74 18.24 -8.52
C SER A 135 -3.42 17.54 -9.84
N GLY A 136 -3.63 16.22 -9.91
CA GLY A 136 -3.57 15.49 -11.17
C GLY A 136 -3.25 14.01 -11.04
N ILE A 137 -4.11 13.22 -10.40
CA ILE A 137 -4.22 11.81 -10.75
C ILE A 137 -5.24 11.75 -11.90
N SER A 138 -4.73 11.79 -13.13
CA SER A 138 -5.42 11.28 -14.29
C SER A 138 -4.65 10.06 -14.75
N GLU A 139 -5.32 8.94 -14.54
CA GLU A 139 -5.02 7.57 -14.91
C GLU A 139 -4.76 7.46 -16.42
N GLU A 140 -3.58 7.02 -16.81
CA GLU A 140 -3.42 6.36 -18.10
C GLU A 140 -2.49 5.16 -17.94
N ILE A 141 -3.12 3.99 -18.04
CA ILE A 141 -2.54 2.66 -18.05
C ILE A 141 -1.98 2.42 -19.46
N SER A 142 -0.70 2.08 -19.56
CA SER A 142 -0.17 1.39 -20.73
C SER A 142 0.78 0.27 -20.28
N GLU A 143 0.37 -0.96 -20.57
CA GLU A 143 1.03 -2.23 -20.27
C GLU A 143 2.46 -2.36 -20.84
N PRO A 144 3.26 -3.29 -20.30
CA PRO A 144 4.68 -3.45 -20.62
C PRO A 144 4.91 -4.44 -21.76
N THR A 145 5.88 -4.15 -22.65
CA THR A 145 6.45 -5.15 -23.55
C THR A 145 7.97 -5.10 -23.56
N SER A 146 8.54 -6.20 -23.05
CA SER A 146 9.64 -7.01 -23.62
C SER A 146 11.07 -6.46 -23.70
N GLN A 147 11.92 -7.15 -22.94
CA GLN A 147 13.20 -7.77 -23.33
C GLN A 147 14.31 -6.87 -23.88
N ASP A 148 15.42 -6.78 -23.13
CA ASP A 148 16.69 -7.14 -23.77
C ASP A 148 17.66 -7.82 -22.78
N ASN A 149 18.17 -8.96 -23.22
CA ASN A 149 19.18 -9.77 -22.55
C ASN A 149 20.56 -9.28 -23.02
N SER A 150 21.42 -8.85 -22.12
CA SER A 150 22.86 -8.91 -22.36
C SER A 150 23.61 -9.34 -21.10
N SER A 151 23.78 -10.65 -21.00
CA SER A 151 24.67 -11.34 -20.06
C SER A 151 26.12 -10.90 -20.31
N SER A 152 26.71 -10.13 -19.40
CA SER A 152 28.16 -9.97 -19.31
C SER A 152 28.68 -10.73 -18.09
N THR A 153 29.35 -11.85 -18.36
CA THR A 153 30.10 -12.65 -17.41
C THR A 153 31.23 -11.82 -16.81
N VAL A 154 31.25 -11.69 -15.48
CA VAL A 154 32.43 -11.23 -14.74
C VAL A 154 33.09 -12.44 -14.08
N ASP A 155 34.24 -12.82 -14.63
CA ASP A 155 35.11 -13.87 -14.11
C ASP A 155 35.63 -13.51 -12.71
N ILE A 156 35.27 -14.31 -11.71
CA ILE A 156 35.90 -14.27 -10.38
C ILE A 156 36.97 -15.37 -10.35
N LYS A 157 38.23 -14.95 -10.32
CA LYS A 157 39.39 -15.83 -10.18
C LYS A 157 39.66 -16.04 -8.69
N ILE A 158 39.51 -17.28 -8.23
CA ILE A 158 39.94 -17.77 -6.91
C ILE A 158 41.46 -17.92 -6.90
#